data_AF-A0A3P7MRS2-F1
#
_entry.id   AF-A0A3P7MRS2-F1
#
_cell.length_a   1.000
_cell.length_b   1.000
_cell.length_c   1.000
_cell.angle_alpha   90.00
_cell.angle_beta   90.00
_cell.angle_gamma   90.00
#
_symmetry.space_group_name_H-M   'P 1'
#
loop_
_entity.id
_entity.type
_entity.pdbx_description
1 polymer ?
#
loop_
_entity_poly.entity_id
_entity_poly.type
_entity_poly.pdbx_seq_one_letter_code
_entity_poly.pdbx_strand_id
1 'polypeptide(L)'
;MFALTFVHGTLPKMFQPKEWELFTGVILDEPQAASSGIAWIDESRHAAVSKLQAHLPTLYNNLQLTDQGTWSEFSRAVDCENSVPSAIETRITPFQKLSSAISEHLPSINPPPFNLSDILAETTNQEPILLILAGGADPSQRHEKALGQQKRESRIWVESALSADFSFQKLLKLRLHSG
;
A
#
# COMPACT_ATOMS: atom_id res chain seq x y z
N MET A 1 1.72 0.50 -1.10
CA MET A 1 1.68 1.23 -2.39
C MET A 1 0.38 0.97 -3.16
N PHE A 2 0.01 -0.28 -3.50
CA PHE A 2 -1.18 -0.56 -4.33
C PHE A 2 -2.47 0.14 -3.87
N ALA A 3 -2.87 -0.02 -2.59
CA ALA A 3 -4.12 0.56 -2.09
C ALA A 3 -4.18 2.09 -2.24
N LEU A 4 -3.11 2.79 -1.87
CA LEU A 4 -3.03 4.25 -2.02
C LEU A 4 -3.09 4.68 -3.50
N THR A 5 -2.32 4.02 -4.36
CA THR A 5 -2.31 4.34 -5.80
C THR A 5 -3.67 4.04 -6.44
N PHE A 6 -4.33 2.97 -6.01
CA PHE A 6 -5.68 2.61 -6.45
C PHE A 6 -6.71 3.66 -6.02
N VAL A 7 -6.69 4.09 -4.75
CA VAL A 7 -7.57 5.16 -4.25
C VAL A 7 -7.32 6.47 -5.00
N HIS A 8 -6.07 6.85 -5.26
CA HIS A 8 -5.75 8.03 -6.06
C HIS A 8 -6.30 7.93 -7.50
N GLY A 9 -6.18 6.77 -8.13
CA GLY A 9 -6.71 6.54 -9.48
C GLY A 9 -8.24 6.51 -9.57
N THR A 10 -8.91 5.99 -8.54
CA THR A 10 -10.37 5.79 -8.55
C THR A 10 -11.16 6.95 -7.94
N LEU A 11 -10.56 7.67 -6.99
CA LEU A 11 -11.20 8.76 -6.25
C LEU A 11 -10.32 10.04 -6.26
N PRO A 12 -10.02 10.59 -7.45
CA PRO A 12 -9.11 11.74 -7.57
C PRO A 12 -9.62 12.99 -6.86
N LYS A 13 -10.94 13.12 -6.67
CA LYS A 13 -11.58 14.28 -6.00
C LYS A 13 -11.25 14.39 -4.51
N MET A 14 -10.70 13.34 -3.89
CA MET A 14 -10.30 13.37 -2.48
C MET A 14 -8.97 14.10 -2.23
N PHE A 15 -8.22 14.38 -3.29
CA PHE A 15 -6.91 15.00 -3.23
C PHE A 15 -7.00 16.42 -3.80
N GLN A 16 -6.46 17.40 -3.08
CA GLN A 16 -6.33 18.76 -3.60
C GLN A 16 -5.16 18.85 -4.60
N PRO A 17 -5.12 19.89 -5.44
CA PRO A 17 -4.02 20.11 -6.36
C PRO A 17 -2.66 20.06 -5.65
N LYS A 18 -1.67 19.40 -6.28
CA LYS A 18 -0.29 19.22 -5.78
C LYS A 18 -0.11 18.36 -4.52
N GLU A 19 -1.17 17.95 -3.84
CA GLU A 19 -1.04 17.14 -2.62
C GLU A 19 -0.39 15.78 -2.90
N TRP A 20 -0.86 15.10 -3.96
CA TRP A 20 -0.33 13.79 -4.33
C TRP A 20 1.12 13.87 -4.84
N GLU A 21 1.44 14.89 -5.63
CA GLU A 21 2.78 15.12 -6.19
C GLU A 21 3.78 15.45 -5.08
N LEU A 22 3.37 16.25 -4.08
CA LEU A 22 4.18 16.53 -2.90
C LEU A 22 4.37 15.27 -2.05
N PHE A 23 3.30 14.51 -1.82
CA PHE A 23 3.33 13.27 -1.04
C PHE A 23 4.23 12.20 -1.65
N THR A 24 4.19 12.05 -2.98
CA THR A 24 5.02 11.07 -3.72
C THR A 24 6.46 11.56 -3.97
N GLY A 25 6.78 12.81 -3.62
CA GLY A 25 8.10 13.39 -3.81
C GLY A 25 8.44 13.71 -5.27
N VAL A 26 7.44 13.81 -6.15
CA VAL A 26 7.61 14.15 -7.57
C VAL A 26 7.92 15.65 -7.75
N ILE A 27 7.50 16.48 -6.79
CA ILE A 27 7.85 17.90 -6.77
C ILE A 27 9.35 18.06 -6.41
N LEU A 28 10.15 18.32 -7.43
CA LEU A 28 11.58 18.66 -7.31
C LEU A 28 11.69 20.16 -7.07
N ASP A 29 11.90 20.56 -5.82
CA ASP A 29 12.25 21.94 -5.49
C ASP A 29 13.77 22.12 -5.37
N GLU A 30 14.26 23.28 -5.82
CA GLU A 30 15.55 23.80 -5.40
C GLU A 30 15.54 24.10 -3.88
N PRO A 31 16.66 23.93 -3.17
CA PRO A 31 16.75 24.20 -1.74
C PRO A 31 16.49 25.69 -1.47
N GLN A 32 15.24 26.04 -1.21
CA GLN A 32 14.86 27.32 -0.62
C GLN A 32 15.33 27.36 0.83
N ALA A 33 15.79 28.52 1.28
CA ALA A 33 16.22 28.72 2.66
C ALA A 33 15.08 28.29 3.60
N ALA A 34 15.37 27.32 4.46
CA ALA A 34 14.43 26.80 5.44
C ALA A 34 13.79 27.96 6.20
N SER A 35 12.46 28.02 6.21
CA SER A 35 11.72 28.97 7.04
C SER A 35 12.03 28.64 8.50
N SER A 36 12.95 29.39 9.10
CA SER A 36 13.49 29.24 10.46
C SER A 36 12.51 29.63 11.58
N GLY A 37 11.21 29.42 11.36
CA GLY A 37 10.17 30.08 12.14
C GLY A 37 9.57 29.31 13.31
N ILE A 38 9.80 27.99 13.44
CA ILE A 38 9.03 27.17 14.39
C ILE A 38 9.97 26.46 15.37
N ALA A 39 10.12 27.05 16.56
CA ALA A 39 11.10 26.64 17.55
C ALA A 39 10.92 25.21 18.12
N TRP A 40 9.71 24.64 18.04
CA TRP A 40 9.43 23.30 18.58
C TRP A 40 9.59 22.18 17.56
N ILE A 41 9.81 22.52 16.28
CA ILE A 41 10.04 21.56 15.21
C ILE A 41 11.55 21.35 15.04
N ASP A 42 11.96 20.09 14.97
CA ASP A 42 13.35 19.73 14.77
C ASP A 42 13.91 20.25 13.43
N GLU A 43 15.20 20.59 13.41
CA GLU A 43 15.85 21.15 12.23
C GLU A 43 15.74 20.28 10.98
N SER A 44 15.77 18.96 11.15
CA SER A 44 15.61 18.00 10.05
C SER A 44 14.26 18.11 9.32
N ARG A 45 13.24 18.67 9.98
CA ARG A 45 11.87 18.77 9.45
C ARG A 45 11.57 20.12 8.80
N HIS A 46 12.38 21.15 9.01
CA HIS A 46 12.12 22.48 8.45
C HIS A 46 12.03 22.46 6.92
N ALA A 47 12.86 21.67 6.24
CA ALA A 47 12.79 21.55 4.79
C ALA A 47 11.43 21.03 4.31
N ALA A 48 10.84 20.05 5.01
CA ALA A 48 9.52 19.52 4.71
C ALA A 48 8.41 20.56 4.99
N VAL A 49 8.54 21.30 6.09
CA VAL A 49 7.61 22.39 6.44
C VAL A 49 7.65 23.51 5.39
N SER A 50 8.83 23.89 4.92
CA SER A 50 8.97 24.91 3.87
C SER A 50 8.36 24.46 2.54
N LYS A 51 8.49 23.18 2.16
CA LYS A 51 7.79 22.63 0.98
C LYS A 51 6.28 22.67 1.15
N LEU A 52 5.78 22.34 2.34
CA LEU A 52 4.36 22.40 2.66
C LEU A 52 3.84 23.85 2.58
N GLN A 53 4.60 24.82 3.07
CA GLN A 53 4.28 26.24 2.95
C GLN A 53 4.28 26.73 1.48
N ALA A 54 5.24 26.27 0.67
CA ALA A 54 5.38 26.68 -0.73
C ALA A 54 4.28 26.10 -1.63
N HIS A 55 3.97 24.82 -1.49
CA HIS A 55 3.07 24.10 -2.41
C HIS A 55 1.64 23.95 -1.89
N LEU A 56 1.45 23.94 -0.57
CA LEU A 56 0.15 23.76 0.08
C LEU A 56 -0.09 24.86 1.14
N PRO A 57 -0.08 26.15 0.76
CA PRO A 57 -0.17 27.26 1.73
C PRO A 57 -1.47 27.24 2.54
N THR A 58 -2.58 26.80 1.97
CA THR A 58 -3.85 26.64 2.70
C THR A 58 -3.73 25.60 3.81
N LEU A 59 -3.08 24.47 3.52
CA LEU A 59 -2.84 23.43 4.53
C LEU A 59 -1.89 23.94 5.62
N TYR A 60 -0.80 24.62 5.24
CA TYR A 60 0.13 25.24 6.19
C TYR A 60 -0.59 26.14 7.19
N ASN A 61 -1.43 27.03 6.68
CA ASN A 61 -2.20 27.96 7.50
C ASN A 61 -3.24 27.24 8.37
N ASN A 62 -3.89 26.19 7.86
CA ASN A 62 -4.86 25.40 8.61
C ASN A 62 -4.23 24.65 9.78
N LEU A 63 -2.98 24.18 9.63
CA LEU A 63 -2.24 23.45 10.66
C LEU A 63 -1.76 24.34 11.81
N GLN A 64 -1.61 25.66 11.59
CA GLN A 64 -1.20 26.61 12.62
C GLN A 64 0.07 26.18 13.38
N LEU A 65 1.05 25.62 12.67
CA LEU A 65 2.26 25.01 13.27
C LEU A 65 3.10 25.99 14.10
N THR A 66 2.91 27.30 13.93
CA THR A 66 3.56 28.34 14.75
C THR A 66 3.07 28.34 16.20
N ASP A 67 1.86 27.84 16.47
CA ASP A 67 1.34 27.73 17.83
C ASP A 67 1.74 26.39 18.46
N GLN A 68 2.84 26.41 19.23
CA GLN A 68 3.32 25.23 19.96
C GLN A 68 2.30 24.69 20.96
N GLY A 69 1.45 25.55 21.55
CA GLY A 69 0.48 25.14 22.55
C GLY A 69 -0.48 24.10 22.00
N THR A 70 -0.99 24.35 20.79
CA THR A 70 -1.89 23.47 20.05
C THR A 70 -1.29 22.08 19.80
N TRP A 71 0.00 21.98 19.48
CA TRP A 71 0.66 20.71 19.11
C TRP A 71 1.42 20.02 20.26
N SER A 72 1.37 20.58 21.46
CA SER A 72 2.15 20.11 22.61
C SER A 72 1.80 18.69 23.05
N GLU A 73 0.52 18.31 23.03
CA GLU A 73 0.05 16.95 23.33
C GLU A 73 0.45 15.97 22.23
N PHE A 74 0.19 16.33 20.97
CA PHE A 74 0.58 15.56 19.79
C PHE A 74 2.08 15.22 19.78
N SER A 75 2.93 16.20 20.09
CA SER A 75 4.39 15.99 20.09
C SER A 75 4.92 15.04 21.17
N ARG A 76 4.13 14.78 22.22
CA ARG A 76 4.51 13.94 23.37
C ARG A 76 3.81 12.58 23.39
N ALA A 77 2.70 12.45 22.66
CA ALA A 77 1.92 11.24 22.59
C ALA A 77 2.67 10.12 21.84
N VAL A 78 2.49 8.88 22.32
CA VAL A 78 2.98 7.67 21.64
C VAL A 78 2.10 7.33 20.44
N ASP A 79 0.78 7.45 20.61
CA ASP A 79 -0.23 7.25 19.56
C ASP A 79 -0.65 8.61 18.98
N CYS A 80 0.31 9.31 18.35
CA CYS A 80 0.12 10.70 17.98
C CYS A 80 -1.04 10.92 17.00
N GLU A 81 -1.35 9.93 16.15
CA GLU A 81 -2.54 9.83 15.30
C GLU A 81 -3.88 10.15 16.00
N ASN A 82 -4.01 9.73 17.27
CA ASN A 82 -5.23 9.90 18.07
C ASN A 82 -5.23 11.21 18.88
N SER A 83 -4.12 11.92 18.90
CA SER A 83 -3.90 13.16 19.67
C SER A 83 -3.79 14.40 18.78
N VAL A 84 -4.27 14.31 17.53
CA VAL A 84 -4.37 15.47 16.64
C VAL A 84 -5.36 16.47 17.26
N PRO A 85 -5.02 17.77 17.37
CA PRO A 85 -5.91 18.74 18.00
C PRO A 85 -7.23 18.85 17.26
N SER A 86 -8.35 18.75 17.97
CA SER A 86 -9.71 18.74 17.38
C SER A 86 -10.02 19.99 16.53
N ALA A 87 -9.48 21.14 16.92
CA ALA A 87 -9.59 22.39 16.17
C ALA A 87 -8.92 22.32 14.78
N ILE A 88 -7.89 21.49 14.64
CA ILE A 88 -7.17 21.25 13.38
C ILE A 88 -7.82 20.10 12.61
N GLU A 89 -8.25 19.04 13.30
CA GLU A 89 -8.88 17.87 12.70
C GLU A 89 -10.12 18.22 11.85
N THR A 90 -10.90 19.21 12.28
CA THR A 90 -12.07 19.71 11.51
C THR A 90 -11.70 20.51 10.25
N ARG A 91 -10.44 20.91 10.09
CA ARG A 91 -9.95 21.78 9.00
C ARG A 91 -9.07 21.05 7.99
N ILE A 92 -8.76 19.78 8.24
CA ILE A 92 -7.92 18.95 7.39
C ILE A 92 -8.71 17.77 6.83
N THR A 93 -8.29 17.28 5.68
CA THR A 93 -8.89 16.08 5.07
C THR A 93 -8.29 14.81 5.67
N PRO A 94 -8.98 13.65 5.55
CA PRO A 94 -8.40 12.37 5.95
C PRO A 94 -7.05 12.09 5.29
N PHE A 95 -6.88 12.48 4.01
CA PHE A 95 -5.61 12.33 3.31
C PHE A 95 -4.48 13.17 3.96
N GLN A 96 -4.77 14.42 4.34
CA GLN A 96 -3.82 15.31 4.99
C GLN A 96 -3.42 14.86 6.40
N LYS A 97 -4.29 14.12 7.10
CA LYS A 97 -4.01 13.58 8.45
C LYS A 97 -2.97 12.44 8.44
N LEU A 98 -2.77 11.78 7.28
CA LEU A 98 -1.75 10.78 6.88
C LEU A 98 -1.09 9.88 7.97
N SER A 99 -1.74 9.63 9.09
CA SER A 99 -1.24 8.76 10.15
C SER A 99 -1.99 7.43 10.19
N SER A 100 -3.17 7.37 9.57
CA SER A 100 -4.03 6.18 9.64
C SER A 100 -5.08 6.06 8.53
N ALA A 101 -5.17 7.01 7.60
CA ALA A 101 -6.29 7.07 6.63
C ALA A 101 -6.51 5.79 5.83
N ILE A 102 -5.46 5.05 5.47
CA ILE A 102 -5.58 3.79 4.71
C ILE A 102 -6.09 2.67 5.62
N SER A 103 -5.62 2.61 6.87
CA SER A 103 -6.02 1.58 7.84
C SER A 103 -7.38 1.85 8.46
N GLU A 104 -7.80 3.10 8.60
CA GLU A 104 -9.12 3.47 9.13
C GLU A 104 -10.24 3.33 8.10
N HIS A 105 -9.95 3.57 6.81
CA HIS A 105 -10.96 3.46 5.75
C HIS A 105 -11.01 2.07 5.09
N LEU A 106 -10.05 1.18 5.39
CA LEU A 106 -10.07 -0.21 4.93
C LEU A 106 -10.07 -1.15 6.14
N PRO A 107 -11.12 -1.99 6.33
CA PRO A 107 -11.21 -2.89 7.48
C PRO A 107 -10.05 -3.90 7.55
N SER A 108 -9.41 -4.18 6.42
CA SER A 108 -8.13 -4.87 6.35
C SER A 108 -7.47 -4.54 5.02
N ILE A 109 -6.19 -4.14 5.05
CA ILE A 109 -5.35 -4.01 3.85
C ILE A 109 -4.86 -5.40 3.39
N ASN A 110 -4.86 -6.38 4.30
CA ASN A 110 -4.42 -7.72 3.99
C ASN A 110 -5.52 -8.45 3.21
N PRO A 111 -5.19 -9.04 2.05
CA PRO A 111 -6.13 -9.89 1.35
C PRO A 111 -6.47 -11.11 2.21
N PRO A 112 -7.60 -11.78 1.94
CA PRO A 112 -7.90 -13.08 2.52
C PRO A 112 -6.74 -14.07 2.33
N PRO A 113 -6.58 -15.04 3.24
CA PRO A 113 -5.53 -16.04 3.12
C PRO A 113 -5.66 -16.81 1.80
N PHE A 114 -4.55 -16.98 1.10
CA PHE A 114 -4.49 -17.69 -0.17
C PHE A 114 -4.88 -19.17 -0.02
N ASN A 115 -5.84 -19.61 -0.83
CA ASN A 115 -6.25 -21.00 -0.92
C ASN A 115 -6.30 -21.46 -2.39
N LEU A 116 -5.59 -22.55 -2.68
CA LEU A 116 -5.49 -23.11 -4.04
C LEU A 116 -6.81 -23.68 -4.53
N SER A 117 -7.64 -24.22 -3.65
CA SER A 117 -8.92 -24.83 -4.03
C SER A 117 -9.87 -23.81 -4.64
N ASP A 118 -9.90 -22.59 -4.10
CA ASP A 118 -10.77 -21.51 -4.58
C ASP A 118 -10.33 -21.06 -5.98
N ILE A 119 -9.02 -20.91 -6.19
CA ILE A 119 -8.44 -20.56 -7.50
C ILE A 119 -8.71 -21.66 -8.52
N LEU A 120 -8.53 -22.93 -8.15
CA LEU A 120 -8.77 -24.05 -9.07
C LEU A 120 -10.24 -24.10 -9.55
N ALA A 121 -11.19 -23.72 -8.70
CA ALA A 121 -12.60 -23.64 -9.07
C ALA A 121 -12.89 -22.52 -10.10
N GLU A 122 -12.10 -21.44 -10.10
CA GLU A 122 -12.20 -20.32 -11.04
C GLU A 122 -11.43 -20.54 -12.35
N THR A 123 -10.54 -21.54 -12.40
CA THR A 123 -9.65 -21.77 -13.55
C THR A 123 -10.29 -22.54 -14.69
N THR A 124 -9.80 -22.28 -15.92
CA THR A 124 -10.16 -23.03 -17.13
C THR A 124 -8.92 -23.64 -17.78
N ASN A 125 -9.12 -24.54 -18.75
CA ASN A 125 -8.02 -25.13 -19.52
C ASN A 125 -7.42 -24.20 -20.58
N GLN A 126 -7.98 -23.01 -20.78
CA GLN A 126 -7.54 -22.07 -21.80
C GLN A 126 -6.42 -21.15 -21.30
N GLU A 127 -6.31 -20.94 -19.99
CA GLU A 127 -5.35 -20.01 -19.40
C GLU A 127 -4.45 -20.73 -18.37
N PRO A 128 -3.11 -20.58 -18.46
CA PRO A 128 -2.20 -21.20 -17.51
C PRO A 128 -2.17 -20.46 -16.18
N ILE A 129 -2.01 -21.21 -15.08
CA ILE A 129 -1.82 -20.63 -13.74
C ILE A 129 -0.34 -20.32 -13.54
N LEU A 130 -0.03 -19.04 -13.27
CA LEU A 130 1.32 -18.59 -12.91
C LEU A 130 1.42 -18.42 -11.39
N LEU A 131 2.39 -19.09 -10.77
CA LEU A 131 2.69 -18.97 -9.34
C LEU A 131 4.06 -18.33 -9.15
N ILE A 132 4.08 -17.20 -8.44
CA ILE A 132 5.31 -16.46 -8.11
C ILE A 132 5.75 -16.87 -6.72
N LEU A 133 6.93 -17.48 -6.61
CA LEU A 133 7.46 -17.99 -5.35
C LEU A 133 8.45 -17.00 -4.75
N ALA A 134 8.24 -16.65 -3.48
CA ALA A 134 9.26 -16.00 -2.67
C ALA A 134 10.25 -17.04 -2.13
N GLY A 135 11.47 -16.64 -1.80
CA GLY A 135 12.48 -17.55 -1.25
C GLY A 135 11.96 -18.35 -0.05
N GLY A 136 11.95 -19.68 -0.15
CA GLY A 136 11.45 -20.59 0.89
C GLY A 136 9.97 -20.94 0.85
N ALA A 137 9.19 -20.36 -0.07
CA ALA A 137 7.79 -20.73 -0.29
C ALA A 137 7.69 -21.81 -1.40
N ASP A 138 7.74 -23.10 -1.04
CA ASP A 138 7.45 -24.19 -1.96
C ASP A 138 5.99 -24.67 -1.80
N PRO A 139 5.08 -24.34 -2.73
CA PRO A 139 3.69 -24.76 -2.69
C PRO A 139 3.47 -26.19 -3.21
N SER A 140 4.52 -26.91 -3.64
CA SER A 140 4.38 -28.23 -4.28
C SER A 140 3.61 -29.24 -3.42
N GLN A 141 3.85 -29.24 -2.10
CA GLN A 141 3.08 -30.10 -1.17
C GLN A 141 1.60 -29.71 -1.04
N ARG A 142 1.24 -28.43 -1.21
CA ARG A 142 -0.15 -27.96 -1.14
C ARG A 142 -0.89 -28.26 -2.44
N HIS A 143 -0.21 -28.22 -3.60
CA HIS A 143 -0.78 -28.62 -4.89
C HIS A 143 -1.17 -30.10 -4.90
N GLU A 144 -0.26 -30.97 -4.46
CA GLU A 144 -0.52 -32.41 -4.49
C GLU A 144 -1.75 -32.80 -3.65
N LYS A 145 -1.95 -32.14 -2.50
CA LYS A 145 -3.13 -32.35 -1.65
C LYS A 145 -4.43 -31.84 -2.28
N ALA A 146 -4.43 -30.64 -2.87
CA ALA A 146 -5.62 -30.08 -3.52
C ALA A 146 -6.05 -30.91 -4.74
N LEU A 147 -5.08 -31.36 -5.54
CA LEU A 147 -5.32 -32.17 -6.73
C LEU A 147 -5.67 -33.63 -6.39
N GLY A 148 -5.12 -34.16 -5.29
CA GLY A 148 -5.45 -35.48 -4.77
C GLY A 148 -6.90 -35.59 -4.27
N GLN A 149 -7.48 -34.49 -3.77
CA GLN A 149 -8.90 -34.43 -3.42
C GLN A 149 -9.81 -34.31 -4.65
N GLN A 150 -9.36 -33.63 -5.71
CA GLN A 150 -10.13 -33.45 -6.94
C GLN A 150 -10.08 -34.67 -7.88
N LYS A 151 -9.13 -35.61 -7.69
CA LYS A 151 -8.83 -36.66 -8.66
C LYS A 151 -8.77 -38.06 -8.04
N ARG A 152 -9.92 -38.57 -7.60
CA ARG A 152 -10.24 -40.01 -7.70
C ARG A 152 -10.83 -40.27 -9.08
N GLU A 153 -10.03 -40.11 -10.14
CA GLU A 153 -10.17 -40.81 -11.43
C GLU A 153 -9.15 -40.23 -12.43
N SER A 154 -8.29 -41.11 -12.92
CA SER A 154 -7.35 -40.92 -14.04
C SER A 154 -6.10 -40.07 -13.79
N ARG A 155 -4.92 -40.71 -13.91
CA ARG A 155 -3.59 -40.08 -13.86
C ARG A 155 -3.40 -39.13 -15.04
N ILE A 156 -3.41 -37.82 -14.80
CA ILE A 156 -3.10 -36.81 -15.84
C ILE A 156 -2.36 -35.64 -15.19
N TRP A 157 -1.18 -35.89 -14.64
CA TRP A 157 -0.31 -34.87 -14.05
C TRP A 157 1.11 -35.09 -14.56
N VAL A 158 1.68 -34.06 -15.16
CA VAL A 158 3.08 -34.04 -15.60
C VAL A 158 3.70 -32.79 -14.99
N GLU A 159 4.75 -33.00 -14.21
CA GLU A 159 5.54 -31.92 -13.63
C GLU A 159 6.90 -31.88 -14.34
N SER A 160 7.26 -30.69 -14.83
CA SER A 160 8.58 -30.44 -15.42
C SER A 160 9.27 -29.33 -14.64
N ALA A 161 10.48 -29.59 -14.17
CA ALA A 161 11.36 -28.58 -13.60
C ALA A 161 12.33 -28.09 -14.68
N LEU A 162 12.43 -26.77 -14.83
CA LEU A 162 13.46 -26.14 -15.66
C LEU A 162 14.70 -25.89 -14.77
N SER A 163 15.88 -26.34 -15.21
CA SER A 163 17.14 -26.12 -14.49
C SER A 163 18.18 -25.45 -15.39
N ALA A 164 18.81 -24.40 -14.82
CA ALA A 164 19.91 -23.55 -15.30
C ALA A 164 19.68 -22.90 -16.67
N ASP A 165 19.08 -21.70 -16.78
CA ASP A 165 19.76 -20.45 -16.38
C ASP A 165 18.83 -19.33 -15.85
N PHE A 166 17.55 -19.58 -15.57
CA PHE A 166 16.65 -18.55 -15.05
C PHE A 166 15.66 -19.12 -14.03
N SER A 167 15.31 -18.29 -13.03
CA SER A 167 14.39 -18.52 -11.92
C SER A 167 13.31 -19.59 -12.17
N PHE A 168 13.14 -20.50 -11.20
CA PHE A 168 12.08 -21.50 -11.16
C PHE A 168 10.70 -20.88 -11.44
N GLN A 169 10.25 -20.98 -12.69
CA GLN A 169 8.85 -20.81 -13.07
C GLN A 169 8.29 -22.18 -13.41
N LYS A 170 7.36 -22.64 -12.57
CA LYS A 170 6.64 -23.90 -12.76
C LYS A 170 5.39 -23.59 -13.58
N LEU A 171 5.44 -23.88 -14.88
CA LEU A 171 4.30 -23.72 -15.79
C LEU A 171 3.36 -24.93 -15.66
N LEU A 172 2.19 -24.72 -15.05
CA LEU A 172 1.18 -25.77 -14.91
C LEU A 172 0.23 -25.73 -16.12
N LYS A 173 0.20 -26.81 -16.91
CA LYS A 173 -0.73 -26.95 -18.04
C LYS A 173 -1.86 -27.92 -17.66
N LEU A 174 -2.99 -27.37 -17.19
CA LEU A 174 -4.20 -28.13 -16.90
C LEU A 174 -4.96 -28.41 -18.20
N ARG A 175 -4.84 -29.64 -18.73
CA ARG A 175 -5.71 -30.11 -19.82
C ARG A 175 -7.00 -30.66 -19.23
N LEU A 176 -8.01 -29.82 -19.02
CA LEU A 176 -9.38 -30.31 -18.80
C LEU A 176 -9.91 -30.78 -20.16
N HIS A 177 -10.28 -32.05 -20.28
CA HIS A 177 -11.06 -32.52 -21.42
C HIS A 177 -12.50 -32.09 -21.19
N SER A 178 -13.04 -31.29 -22.11
CA SER A 178 -14.47 -31.16 -22.33
C SER A 178 -14.99 -32.49 -22.86
N GLY A 179 -15.79 -33.19 -22.05
CA GLY A 179 -16.79 -34.13 -22.56
C GLY A 179 -17.99 -33.36 -23.09
#